data_AF-A0A2G9XM98-F1
#
_entry.id   AF-A0A2G9XM98-F1
#
_cell.length_a   1.000
_cell.length_b   1.000
_cell.length_c   1.000
_cell.angle_alpha   90.00
_cell.angle_beta   90.00
_cell.angle_gamma   90.00
#
_symmetry.space_group_name_H-M   'P 1'
#
loop_
_entity.id
_entity.type
_entity.pdbx_description
1 polymer ?
#
loop_
_entity_poly.entity_id
_entity_poly.type
_entity_poly.pdbx_seq_one_letter_code
_entity_poly.pdbx_strand_id
1 'polypeptide(L)'
;IREFIRQKSSIVGQDRSAWWARCRQWIARYPLVLPEYWSFQDGVSVYVLLDVLADAITGEDVLIPGSSGACSELPMQALRVKPGLRVFSCNGLGPMGFAVPAGIGGCLASGRKRTICLDGDGGFSLNIQELETVRRLNLPIKFFVLNN
;
A
#
# COMPACT_ATOMS: atom_id res chain seq x y z
N ILE A 1 -7.51 13.41 -22.21
CA ILE A 1 -8.71 12.53 -22.23
C ILE A 1 -9.63 12.81 -23.43
N ARG A 2 -10.07 14.06 -23.69
CA ARG A 2 -10.98 14.38 -24.82
C ARG A 2 -10.46 13.91 -26.18
N GLU A 3 -9.19 14.16 -26.47
CA GLU A 3 -8.57 13.76 -27.74
C GLU A 3 -8.48 12.24 -27.91
N PHE A 4 -8.15 11.54 -26.83
CA PHE A 4 -8.10 10.07 -26.80
C PHE A 4 -9.49 9.44 -27.03
N ILE A 5 -10.55 10.02 -26.46
CA ILE A 5 -11.93 9.59 -26.70
C ILE A 5 -12.33 9.86 -28.16
N ARG A 6 -11.96 11.03 -28.72
CA ARG A 6 -12.22 11.38 -30.12
C ARG A 6 -11.61 10.39 -31.10
N GLN A 7 -10.39 9.91 -30.82
CA GLN A 7 -9.67 8.95 -31.65
C GLN A 7 -9.96 7.48 -31.28
N LYS A 8 -10.85 7.20 -30.33
CA LYS A 8 -11.11 5.81 -29.88
C LYS A 8 -11.53 4.89 -31.04
N SER A 9 -12.32 5.41 -31.98
CA SER A 9 -12.80 4.66 -33.14
C SER A 9 -11.72 4.34 -34.17
N SER A 10 -10.60 5.07 -34.20
CA SER A 10 -9.46 4.78 -35.07
C SER A 10 -8.47 3.77 -34.45
N ILE A 11 -8.71 3.33 -33.21
CA ILE A 11 -7.89 2.30 -32.56
C ILE A 11 -8.33 0.93 -33.05
N VAL A 12 -7.49 0.30 -33.88
CA VAL A 12 -7.67 -1.09 -34.28
C VAL A 12 -7.11 -2.01 -33.19
N GLY A 13 -7.94 -2.91 -32.69
CA GLY A 13 -7.49 -3.94 -31.76
C GLY A 13 -6.51 -4.89 -32.45
N GLN A 14 -5.30 -5.00 -31.93
CA GLN A 14 -4.37 -6.05 -32.34
C GLN A 14 -4.50 -7.25 -31.41
N ASP A 15 -4.34 -8.46 -31.95
CA ASP A 15 -4.23 -9.64 -31.09
C ASP A 15 -2.94 -9.55 -30.27
N ARG A 16 -3.10 -9.56 -28.95
CA ARG A 16 -2.01 -9.54 -27.97
C ARG A 16 -2.01 -10.81 -27.12
N SER A 17 -2.74 -11.85 -27.52
CA SER A 17 -2.85 -13.13 -26.82
C SER A 17 -1.49 -13.71 -26.42
N ALA A 18 -0.53 -13.72 -27.35
CA ALA A 18 0.84 -14.19 -27.11
C ALA A 18 1.59 -13.35 -26.07
N TRP A 19 1.41 -12.02 -26.08
CA TRP A 19 2.01 -11.14 -25.07
C TRP A 19 1.38 -11.35 -23.70
N TRP A 20 0.05 -11.45 -23.64
CA TRP A 20 -0.66 -11.75 -22.39
C TRP A 20 -0.23 -13.10 -21.80
N ALA A 21 -0.04 -14.13 -22.63
CA ALA A 21 0.47 -15.42 -22.20
C ALA A 21 1.87 -15.30 -21.57
N ARG A 22 2.77 -14.53 -22.19
CA ARG A 22 4.11 -14.25 -21.65
C ARG A 22 4.06 -13.50 -20.32
N CYS A 23 3.25 -12.45 -20.20
CA CYS A 23 3.06 -11.72 -18.94
C CYS A 23 2.56 -12.64 -17.82
N ARG A 24 1.56 -13.50 -18.10
CA ARG A 24 1.05 -14.47 -17.11
C ARG A 24 2.12 -15.49 -16.72
N GLN A 25 2.94 -15.94 -17.67
CA GLN A 25 4.06 -16.83 -17.38
C GLN A 25 5.07 -16.18 -16.43
N TRP A 26 5.42 -14.90 -16.62
CA TRP A 26 6.33 -14.20 -15.72
C TRP A 26 5.74 -13.99 -14.34
N ILE A 27 4.45 -13.64 -14.23
CA ILE A 27 3.75 -13.53 -12.94
C ILE A 27 3.81 -14.87 -12.19
N ALA A 28 3.56 -15.98 -12.88
CA ALA A 28 3.63 -17.31 -12.28
C ALA A 28 5.06 -17.75 -11.91
N ARG A 29 6.07 -17.33 -12.70
CA ARG A 29 7.48 -17.69 -12.48
C ARG A 29 8.12 -16.91 -11.34
N TYR A 30 7.68 -15.69 -11.08
CA TYR A 30 8.27 -14.79 -10.09
C TYR A 30 7.21 -14.34 -9.06
N PRO A 31 6.68 -15.26 -8.24
CA PRO A 31 5.76 -14.90 -7.17
C PRO A 31 6.47 -14.05 -6.10
N LEU A 32 5.76 -13.06 -5.56
CA LEU A 32 6.32 -12.14 -4.56
C LEU A 32 6.25 -12.70 -3.13
N VAL A 33 5.25 -13.52 -2.83
CA VAL A 33 5.12 -14.22 -1.54
C VAL A 33 5.39 -15.70 -1.79
N LEU A 34 6.50 -16.19 -1.25
CA LEU A 34 6.91 -17.59 -1.39
C LEU A 34 6.33 -18.46 -0.25
N PRO A 35 6.06 -19.76 -0.49
CA PRO A 35 5.62 -20.68 0.56
C PRO A 35 6.58 -20.71 1.76
N GLU A 36 7.89 -20.61 1.50
CA GLU A 36 8.91 -20.58 2.56
C GLU A 36 8.74 -19.39 3.51
N TYR A 37 8.21 -18.26 3.04
CA TYR A 37 8.00 -17.08 3.87
C TYR A 37 6.96 -17.30 4.98
N TRP A 38 6.01 -18.21 4.76
CA TRP A 38 5.01 -18.63 5.76
C TRP A 38 5.59 -19.54 6.83
N SER A 39 6.72 -20.18 6.55
CA SER A 39 7.40 -21.06 7.50
C SER A 39 8.38 -20.33 8.41
N PHE A 40 8.63 -19.04 8.17
CA PHE A 40 9.54 -18.22 8.97
C PHE A 40 9.09 -18.14 10.44
N GLN A 41 10.02 -18.41 11.37
CA GLN A 41 9.72 -18.49 12.81
C GLN A 41 10.37 -17.38 13.65
N ASP A 42 11.42 -16.72 13.17
CA ASP A 42 12.19 -15.72 13.94
C ASP A 42 11.63 -14.31 13.75
N GLY A 43 10.35 -14.14 14.11
CA GLY A 43 9.59 -12.91 13.92
C GLY A 43 8.53 -13.02 12.82
N VAL A 44 8.22 -11.89 12.16
CA VAL A 44 7.16 -11.82 11.15
C VAL A 44 7.77 -11.48 9.79
N SER A 45 7.53 -12.34 8.81
CA SER A 45 7.83 -12.01 7.41
C SER A 45 6.93 -10.86 6.94
N VAL A 46 7.54 -9.74 6.55
CA VAL A 46 6.79 -8.57 6.06
C VAL A 46 5.98 -8.92 4.80
N TYR A 47 6.46 -9.82 3.96
CA TYR A 47 5.71 -10.30 2.79
C TYR A 47 4.42 -11.00 3.19
N VAL A 48 4.46 -11.88 4.21
CA VAL A 48 3.28 -12.57 4.73
C VAL A 48 2.35 -11.60 5.46
N LEU A 49 2.91 -10.64 6.22
CA LEU A 49 2.12 -9.58 6.83
C LEU A 49 1.31 -8.80 5.79
N LEU A 50 1.95 -8.42 4.67
CA LEU A 50 1.29 -7.70 3.59
C LEU A 50 0.27 -8.56 2.85
N ASP A 51 0.52 -9.86 2.73
CA ASP A 51 -0.42 -10.84 2.17
C ASP A 51 -1.72 -10.90 2.99
N VAL A 52 -1.58 -11.11 4.30
CA VAL A 52 -2.71 -11.15 5.24
C VAL A 52 -3.41 -9.79 5.35
N LEU A 53 -2.64 -8.69 5.37
CA LEU A 53 -3.19 -7.35 5.39
C LEU A 53 -4.00 -7.08 4.11
N ALA A 54 -3.50 -7.49 2.95
CA ALA A 54 -4.19 -7.34 1.68
C ALA A 54 -5.54 -8.06 1.68
N ASP A 55 -5.68 -9.20 2.38
CA ASP A 55 -6.96 -9.89 2.52
C ASP A 55 -7.91 -9.15 3.46
N ALA A 56 -7.40 -8.54 4.55
CA ALA A 56 -8.19 -7.81 5.55
C ALA A 56 -8.65 -6.41 5.11
N ILE A 57 -7.91 -5.76 4.20
CA ILE A 57 -8.29 -4.44 3.66
C ILE A 57 -9.40 -4.55 2.61
N THR A 58 -10.21 -3.51 2.46
CA THR A 58 -11.28 -3.42 1.48
C THR A 58 -11.01 -2.29 0.48
N GLY A 59 -11.78 -2.25 -0.60
CA GLY A 59 -11.74 -1.14 -1.56
C GLY A 59 -12.22 0.20 -0.99
N GLU A 60 -12.78 0.24 0.22
CA GLU A 60 -13.22 1.49 0.84
C GLU A 60 -12.17 2.11 1.76
N ASP A 61 -11.11 1.36 2.07
CA ASP A 61 -10.06 1.82 2.98
C ASP A 61 -9.12 2.85 2.34
N VAL A 62 -8.39 3.54 3.21
CA VAL A 62 -7.23 4.34 2.84
C VAL A 62 -5.98 3.68 3.41
N LEU A 63 -4.99 3.39 2.56
CA LEU A 63 -3.70 2.86 2.97
C LEU A 63 -2.62 3.91 2.79
N ILE A 64 -1.84 4.13 3.84
CA ILE A 64 -0.75 5.10 3.89
C ILE A 64 0.50 4.38 4.36
N PRO A 65 1.30 3.82 3.43
CA PRO A 65 2.63 3.34 3.79
C PRO A 65 3.52 4.52 4.18
N GLY A 66 4.55 4.25 4.97
CA GLY A 66 5.66 5.17 5.19
C GLY A 66 6.35 5.47 3.87
N SER A 67 7.26 6.46 3.89
CA SER A 67 7.93 6.93 2.68
C SER A 67 9.40 6.53 2.57
N SER A 68 9.96 5.81 3.55
CA SER A 68 11.35 5.37 3.52
C SER A 68 11.51 3.94 4.04
N GLY A 69 12.41 3.19 3.40
CA GLY A 69 12.76 1.81 3.76
C GLY A 69 11.67 0.79 3.48
N ALA A 70 11.77 -0.36 4.15
CA ALA A 70 10.93 -1.53 3.94
C ALA A 70 9.42 -1.24 4.08
N CYS A 71 9.04 -0.32 4.96
CA CYS A 71 7.65 0.09 5.16
C CYS A 71 7.03 0.87 3.97
N SER A 72 7.86 1.37 3.05
CA SER A 72 7.46 2.03 1.80
C SER A 72 7.55 1.08 0.62
N GLU A 73 8.70 0.41 0.48
CA GLU A 73 9.05 -0.35 -0.72
C GLU A 73 8.29 -1.68 -0.81
N LEU A 74 8.19 -2.42 0.30
CA LEU A 74 7.56 -3.73 0.31
C LEU A 74 6.05 -3.67 0.07
N PRO A 75 5.28 -2.73 0.66
CA PRO A 75 3.87 -2.57 0.30
C PRO A 75 3.68 -2.22 -1.17
N MET A 76 4.54 -1.36 -1.72
CA MET A 76 4.46 -1.00 -3.14
C MET A 76 4.77 -2.16 -4.08
N GLN A 77 5.56 -3.14 -3.63
CA GLN A 77 5.86 -4.34 -4.40
C GLN A 77 4.80 -5.44 -4.19
N ALA A 78 4.53 -5.82 -2.94
CA ALA A 78 3.86 -7.06 -2.59
C ALA A 78 2.37 -6.92 -2.26
N LEU A 79 1.88 -5.71 -1.95
CA LEU A 79 0.47 -5.55 -1.58
C LEU A 79 -0.45 -5.74 -2.80
N ARG A 80 -1.44 -6.62 -2.67
CA ARG A 80 -2.52 -6.74 -3.65
C ARG A 80 -3.51 -5.58 -3.52
N VAL A 81 -3.39 -4.59 -4.40
CA VAL A 81 -4.31 -3.46 -4.45
C VAL A 81 -5.68 -3.92 -4.97
N LYS A 82 -6.74 -3.62 -4.19
CA LYS A 82 -8.13 -3.93 -4.55
C LYS A 82 -8.77 -2.74 -5.30
N PRO A 83 -9.73 -2.97 -6.21
CA PRO A 83 -10.49 -1.89 -6.82
C PRO A 83 -11.09 -0.96 -5.76
N GLY A 84 -10.90 0.35 -5.93
CA GLY A 84 -11.36 1.38 -4.99
C GLY A 84 -10.38 1.75 -3.88
N LEU A 85 -9.46 0.85 -3.49
CA LEU A 85 -8.49 1.11 -2.43
C LEU A 85 -7.63 2.32 -2.79
N ARG A 86 -7.57 3.28 -1.87
CA ARG A 86 -6.72 4.46 -2.05
C ARG A 86 -5.40 4.24 -1.33
N VAL A 87 -4.30 4.20 -2.10
CA VAL A 87 -2.94 4.13 -1.55
C VAL A 87 -2.28 5.49 -1.73
N PHE A 88 -1.72 6.05 -0.64
CA PHE A 88 -1.05 7.35 -0.67
C PHE A 88 0.35 7.25 -0.06
N SER A 89 1.37 7.46 -0.89
CA SER A 89 2.78 7.41 -0.50
C SER A 89 3.54 8.64 -1.01
N CYS A 90 4.65 8.98 -0.35
CA CYS A 90 5.52 10.11 -0.70
C CYS A 90 6.95 9.63 -1.03
N ASN A 91 7.12 8.97 -2.17
CA ASN A 91 8.39 8.32 -2.51
C ASN A 91 9.42 9.27 -3.14
N GLY A 92 9.01 10.46 -3.60
CA GLY A 92 9.91 11.39 -4.28
C GLY A 92 10.97 12.00 -3.36
N LEU A 93 10.54 12.48 -2.19
CA LEU A 93 11.43 13.01 -1.15
C LEU A 93 11.83 11.92 -0.13
N GLY A 94 10.98 10.92 0.08
CA GLY A 94 11.20 9.86 1.06
C GLY A 94 11.30 10.31 2.52
N PRO A 95 10.47 11.26 3.02
CA PRO A 95 10.64 11.77 4.38
C PRO A 95 10.29 10.70 5.42
N MET A 96 11.15 10.48 6.40
CA MET A 96 10.79 9.61 7.54
C MET A 96 9.69 10.26 8.40
N GLY A 97 8.84 9.43 9.02
CA GLY A 97 7.74 9.88 9.89
C GLY A 97 6.52 10.44 9.17
N PHE A 98 6.42 10.24 7.86
CA PHE A 98 5.29 10.67 7.04
C PHE A 98 3.97 9.99 7.41
N ALA A 99 3.98 8.70 7.73
CA ALA A 99 2.75 7.90 7.79
C ALA A 99 1.75 8.38 8.85
N VAL A 100 2.23 8.87 10.00
CA VAL A 100 1.38 9.37 11.09
C VAL A 100 0.60 10.64 10.70
N PRO A 101 1.25 11.78 10.35
CA PRO A 101 0.54 12.97 9.92
C PRO A 101 -0.22 12.79 8.60
N ALA A 102 0.33 12.03 7.65
CA ALA A 102 -0.39 11.69 6.42
C ALA A 102 -1.62 10.83 6.71
N GLY A 103 -1.52 9.90 7.66
CA GLY A 103 -2.61 9.09 8.22
C GLY A 103 -3.79 9.94 8.68
N ILE A 104 -3.50 10.96 9.49
CA ILE A 104 -4.48 11.93 9.98
C ILE A 104 -5.12 12.68 8.80
N GLY A 105 -4.31 13.24 7.90
CA GLY A 105 -4.79 13.98 6.74
C GLY A 105 -5.66 13.13 5.81
N GLY A 106 -5.22 11.93 5.48
CA GLY A 106 -5.94 10.99 4.62
C GLY A 106 -7.24 10.48 5.25
N CYS A 107 -7.23 10.22 6.56
CA CYS A 107 -8.44 9.90 7.31
C CYS A 107 -9.46 11.04 7.26
N LEU A 108 -9.04 12.28 7.53
CA LEU A 108 -9.95 13.44 7.50
C LEU A 108 -10.47 13.72 6.09
N ALA A 109 -9.59 13.75 5.09
CA ALA A 109 -9.94 14.02 3.70
C ALA A 109 -10.84 12.96 3.05
N SER A 110 -10.79 11.72 3.54
CA SER A 110 -11.66 10.63 3.07
C SER A 110 -13.03 10.60 3.73
N GLY A 111 -13.33 11.54 4.64
CA GLY A 111 -14.57 11.52 5.42
C GLY A 111 -14.53 10.54 6.59
N ARG A 112 -13.36 10.38 7.22
CA ARG A 112 -13.11 9.52 8.39
C ARG A 112 -13.31 8.03 8.08
N LYS A 113 -12.92 7.59 6.88
CA LYS A 113 -12.87 6.16 6.56
C LYS A 113 -11.79 5.46 7.37
N ARG A 114 -11.88 4.13 7.45
CA ARG A 114 -10.83 3.30 8.06
C ARG A 114 -9.52 3.55 7.31
N THR A 115 -8.53 4.06 8.04
CA THR A 115 -7.20 4.36 7.49
C THR A 115 -6.18 3.42 8.10
N ILE A 116 -5.44 2.73 7.26
CA ILE A 116 -4.33 1.87 7.64
C ILE A 116 -3.04 2.64 7.36
N CYS A 117 -2.18 2.76 8.37
CA CYS A 117 -0.86 3.33 8.26
C CYS A 117 0.16 2.23 8.52
N LEU A 118 1.15 2.08 7.64
CA LEU A 118 2.22 1.09 7.79
C LEU A 118 3.55 1.83 7.80
N ASP A 119 4.23 1.88 8.93
CA ASP A 119 5.44 2.69 9.12
C ASP A 119 6.57 1.83 9.72
N GLY A 120 7.81 2.28 9.57
CA GLY A 120 8.94 1.72 10.31
C GLY A 120 8.99 2.30 11.72
N ASP A 121 9.58 1.59 12.68
CA ASP A 121 9.84 2.07 14.05
C ASP A 121 10.53 3.45 14.09
N GLY A 122 11.56 3.64 13.28
CA GLY A 122 12.31 4.91 13.21
C GLY A 122 11.48 6.04 12.62
N GLY A 123 10.66 5.75 11.60
CA GLY A 123 9.73 6.71 11.02
C GLY A 123 8.64 7.11 12.00
N PHE A 124 7.98 6.10 12.58
CA PHE A 124 6.89 6.26 13.51
C PHE A 124 7.28 7.11 14.72
N SER A 125 8.49 6.88 15.26
CA SER A 125 9.01 7.59 16.44
C SER A 125 9.19 9.09 16.23
N LEU A 126 9.41 9.56 14.99
CA LEU A 126 9.60 10.99 14.71
C LEU A 126 8.33 11.82 14.95
N ASN A 127 7.16 11.22 14.73
CA ASN A 127 5.87 11.89 14.83
C ASN A 127 4.87 11.19 15.76
N ILE A 128 5.36 10.37 16.70
CA ILE A 128 4.53 9.60 17.64
C ILE A 128 3.66 10.48 18.55
N GLN A 129 4.07 11.73 18.79
CA GLN A 129 3.30 12.72 19.56
C GLN A 129 1.90 12.97 18.97
N GLU A 130 1.73 12.80 17.65
CA GLU A 130 0.45 12.99 16.96
C GLU A 130 -0.57 11.89 17.28
N LEU A 131 -0.19 10.83 18.01
CA LEU A 131 -1.16 9.90 18.58
C LEU A 131 -2.14 10.58 19.54
N GLU A 132 -1.74 11.70 20.17
CA GLU A 132 -2.66 12.57 20.91
C GLU A 132 -3.77 13.08 19.98
N THR A 133 -3.41 13.63 18.82
CA THR A 133 -4.35 14.16 17.83
C THR A 133 -5.30 13.06 17.34
N VAL A 134 -4.76 11.87 17.04
CA VAL A 134 -5.57 10.70 16.64
C VAL A 134 -6.60 10.35 17.71
N ARG A 135 -6.19 10.32 18.98
CA ARG A 135 -7.06 10.00 20.12
C ARG A 135 -8.10 11.09 20.38
N ARG A 136 -7.68 12.35 20.46
CA ARG A 136 -8.53 13.52 20.72
C ARG A 136 -9.61 13.68 19.67
N LEU A 137 -9.26 13.46 18.41
CA LEU A 137 -10.21 13.51 17.31
C LEU A 137 -10.99 12.20 17.13
N ASN A 138 -10.66 11.13 17.85
CA ASN A 138 -11.23 9.79 17.72
C ASN A 138 -11.23 9.30 16.25
N LEU A 139 -10.05 9.32 15.62
CA LEU A 139 -9.90 8.92 14.23
C LEU A 139 -9.77 7.39 14.10
N PRO A 140 -10.45 6.74 13.14
CA PRO A 140 -10.39 5.29 12.93
C PRO A 140 -9.12 4.86 12.18
N ILE A 141 -7.95 5.26 12.69
CA ILE A 141 -6.64 4.94 12.12
C ILE A 141 -6.07 3.69 12.81
N LYS A 142 -5.49 2.80 12.01
CA LYS A 142 -4.78 1.59 12.46
C LYS A 142 -3.32 1.70 12.05
N PHE A 143 -2.42 1.71 13.04
CA PHE A 143 -0.98 1.77 12.81
C PHE A 143 -0.39 0.36 12.87
N PHE A 144 0.36 -0.02 11.84
CA PHE A 144 1.22 -1.19 11.79
C PHE A 144 2.67 -0.68 11.78
N VAL A 145 3.39 -0.92 12.86
CA VAL A 145 4.79 -0.49 13.00
C VAL A 145 5.68 -1.70 12.75
N LEU A 146 6.49 -1.64 11.69
CA LEU A 146 7.53 -2.62 11.42
C LEU A 146 8.71 -2.30 12.33
N ASN A 147 8.93 -3.14 13.34
CA ASN A 147 10.01 -3.00 14.32
C ASN A 147 11.05 -4.09 14.08
N ASN A 148 12.24 -3.71 13.61
CA ASN A 148 13.26 -4.62 13.10
C ASN A 148 14.68 -4.21 13.50
#